data_AF-A0A397M1Q4-F1
#
_entry.id   AF-A0A397M1Q4-F1
#
_cell.length_a   1.000
_cell.length_b   1.000
_cell.length_c   1.000
_cell.angle_alpha   90.00
_cell.angle_beta   90.00
_cell.angle_gamma   90.00
#
_symmetry.space_group_name_H-M   'P 1'
#
loop_
_entity.id
_entity.type
_entity.pdbx_description
1 polymer ?
#
loop_
_entity_poly.entity_id
_entity_poly.type
_entity_poly.pdbx_seq_one_letter_code
_entity_poly.pdbx_strand_id
1 'polypeptide(L)'
;MPHPRLETLNHPDALDCTVYRPDEQDPDAEEQDLGDAKVLFTGAFEPPIDWDAHQREDYFGEEDPKHFVTAHIECEAKPATKAFFMADSGDYVAVQASPGEVVMYYVYDHEETEHGRHYVLIRDDEEL
;
A
#
# COMPACT_ATOMS: atom_id res chain seq x y z
N MET A 1 -13.43 -21.05 5.00
CA MET A 1 -13.57 -19.60 4.80
C MET A 1 -12.80 -19.28 3.53
N PRO A 2 -13.38 -18.58 2.54
CA PRO A 2 -12.58 -18.05 1.44
C PRO A 2 -11.45 -17.19 2.05
N HIS A 3 -10.23 -17.36 1.52
CA HIS A 3 -9.05 -16.69 2.04
C HIS A 3 -9.13 -15.19 1.70
N PRO A 4 -8.82 -14.26 2.64
CA PRO A 4 -8.94 -12.83 2.41
C PRO A 4 -8.23 -12.33 1.13
N ARG A 5 -7.07 -12.90 0.82
CA ARG A 5 -6.33 -12.66 -0.43
C ARG A 5 -7.18 -12.83 -1.70
N LEU A 6 -7.95 -13.91 -1.77
CA LEU A 6 -8.76 -14.19 -2.97
C LEU A 6 -9.94 -13.24 -3.09
N GLU A 7 -10.41 -12.65 -1.98
CA GLU A 7 -11.46 -11.64 -2.02
C GLU A 7 -10.93 -10.36 -2.66
N THR A 8 -9.75 -9.87 -2.24
CA THR A 8 -9.07 -8.73 -2.87
C THR A 8 -8.74 -8.98 -4.34
N LEU A 9 -8.10 -10.11 -4.66
CA LEU A 9 -7.67 -10.41 -6.04
C LEU A 9 -8.82 -10.52 -7.05
N ASN A 10 -10.01 -10.91 -6.59
CA ASN A 10 -11.19 -11.04 -7.44
C ASN A 10 -12.20 -9.91 -7.24
N HIS A 11 -11.89 -8.89 -6.44
CA HIS A 11 -12.80 -7.78 -6.17
C HIS A 11 -12.98 -6.94 -7.44
N PRO A 12 -14.21 -6.57 -7.84
CA PRO A 12 -14.43 -5.79 -9.05
C PRO A 12 -13.80 -4.39 -9.01
N ASP A 13 -13.65 -3.84 -7.80
CA ASP A 13 -13.05 -2.52 -7.58
C ASP A 13 -11.54 -2.58 -7.27
N ALA A 14 -10.92 -3.78 -7.29
CA ALA A 14 -9.49 -3.89 -7.11
C ALA A 14 -8.75 -3.46 -8.39
N LEU A 15 -7.75 -2.61 -8.21
CA LEU A 15 -6.92 -2.07 -9.29
C LEU A 15 -5.63 -2.87 -9.43
N ASP A 16 -5.10 -2.90 -10.65
CA ASP A 16 -3.77 -3.44 -10.91
C ASP A 16 -2.70 -2.50 -10.34
N CYS A 17 -1.67 -3.09 -9.71
CA CYS A 17 -0.51 -2.35 -9.25
C CYS A 17 0.78 -3.17 -9.32
N THR A 18 1.92 -2.48 -9.35
CA THR A 18 3.24 -3.09 -9.20
C THR A 18 3.90 -2.54 -7.93
N VAL A 19 4.57 -3.41 -7.17
CA VAL A 19 5.22 -3.02 -5.90
C VAL A 19 6.74 -2.98 -6.09
N TYR A 20 7.35 -1.90 -5.60
CA TYR A 20 8.79 -1.68 -5.66
C TYR A 20 9.34 -1.50 -4.25
N ARG A 21 10.54 -2.04 -3.99
CA ARG A 21 11.22 -1.91 -2.70
C ARG A 21 12.51 -1.11 -2.88
N PRO A 22 12.65 0.06 -2.25
CA PRO A 22 13.90 0.81 -2.28
C PRO A 22 15.00 0.06 -1.50
N ASP A 23 16.26 0.34 -1.84
CA ASP A 23 17.40 -0.13 -1.05
C ASP A 23 17.62 0.82 0.15
N GLU A 24 17.37 0.34 1.36
CA GLU A 24 17.53 1.13 2.57
C GLU A 24 18.99 1.56 2.84
N GLN A 25 19.96 0.88 2.24
CA GLN A 25 21.39 1.13 2.46
C GLN A 25 22.00 2.02 1.37
N ASP A 26 21.30 2.17 0.23
CA ASP A 26 21.76 2.93 -0.92
C ASP A 26 20.62 3.72 -1.58
N PRO A 27 20.43 5.00 -1.21
CA PRO A 27 19.41 5.85 -1.81
C PRO A 27 19.62 6.14 -3.31
N ASP A 28 20.81 5.87 -3.84
CA ASP A 28 21.12 6.04 -5.26
C ASP A 28 20.89 4.74 -6.06
N ALA A 29 20.55 3.62 -5.40
CA ALA A 29 20.25 2.36 -6.06
C ALA A 29 18.84 2.36 -6.69
N GLU A 30 18.69 1.62 -7.78
CA GLU A 30 17.39 1.37 -8.41
C GLU A 30 16.51 0.52 -7.49
N GLU A 31 15.22 0.87 -7.40
CA GLU A 31 14.27 0.12 -6.59
C GLU A 31 14.07 -1.29 -7.14
N GLN A 32 13.98 -2.26 -6.23
CA GLN A 32 13.70 -3.64 -6.58
C GLN A 32 12.23 -3.80 -6.97
N ASP A 33 11.96 -4.16 -8.22
CA ASP A 33 10.63 -4.63 -8.66
C ASP A 33 10.29 -5.97 -7.97
N LEU A 34 9.29 -5.96 -7.07
CA LEU A 34 8.79 -7.14 -6.38
C LEU A 34 7.78 -7.92 -7.24
N GLY A 35 7.06 -7.21 -8.12
CA GLY A 35 6.11 -7.76 -9.09
C GLY A 35 4.67 -7.26 -8.95
N ASP A 36 3.79 -7.91 -9.72
CA ASP A 36 2.39 -7.52 -9.89
C ASP A 36 1.51 -7.94 -8.70
N ALA A 37 0.58 -7.05 -8.35
CA ALA A 37 -0.39 -7.20 -7.29
C ALA A 37 -1.74 -6.54 -7.64
N LYS A 38 -2.73 -6.79 -6.79
CA LYS A 38 -3.97 -6.02 -6.75
C LYS A 38 -4.04 -5.17 -5.50
N VAL A 39 -4.50 -3.94 -5.65
CA VAL A 39 -4.82 -3.03 -4.55
C VAL A 39 -6.33 -2.79 -4.48
N LEU A 40 -6.91 -2.89 -3.30
CA LEU A 40 -8.29 -2.52 -3.02
C LEU A 40 -8.31 -1.44 -1.95
N PHE A 41 -8.63 -0.20 -2.34
CA PHE A 41 -8.76 0.92 -1.42
C PHE A 41 -10.02 0.77 -0.55
N THR A 42 -9.87 1.00 0.75
CA THR A 42 -10.95 0.92 1.75
C THR A 42 -11.43 2.28 2.24
N GLY A 43 -10.73 3.37 1.89
CA GLY A 43 -11.14 4.75 2.18
C GLY A 43 -9.98 5.63 2.63
N ALA A 44 -10.29 6.83 3.13
CA ALA A 44 -9.30 7.66 3.81
C ALA A 44 -8.87 7.00 5.13
N PHE A 45 -7.64 7.25 5.57
CA PHE A 45 -7.21 6.84 6.90
C PHE A 45 -7.93 7.67 7.97
N GLU A 46 -8.56 6.99 8.93
CA GLU A 46 -9.15 7.62 10.10
C GLU A 46 -8.27 7.30 11.31
N PRO A 47 -7.63 8.31 11.95
CA PRO A 47 -6.81 8.04 13.13
C PRO A 47 -7.68 7.49 14.27
N PRO A 48 -7.16 6.54 15.08
CA PRO A 48 -7.86 5.99 16.22
C PRO A 48 -8.47 7.07 17.14
N ILE A 49 -9.68 6.81 17.63
CA ILE A 49 -10.44 7.78 18.42
C ILE A 49 -9.78 8.13 19.76
N ASP A 50 -8.97 7.22 20.29
CA ASP A 50 -8.23 7.35 21.54
C ASP A 50 -6.90 8.08 21.37
N TRP A 51 -6.47 8.35 20.13
CA TRP A 51 -5.30 9.20 19.89
C TRP A 51 -5.59 10.65 20.30
N ASP A 52 -4.71 11.18 21.13
CA ASP A 52 -4.67 12.60 21.43
C ASP A 52 -4.07 13.42 20.27
N ALA A 53 -4.01 14.74 20.45
CA ALA A 53 -3.49 15.64 19.42
C ALA A 53 -1.99 15.41 19.12
N HIS A 54 -1.20 15.02 20.14
CA HIS A 54 0.22 14.80 19.98
C HIS A 54 0.50 13.50 19.22
N GLN A 55 -0.24 12.44 19.51
CA GLN A 55 -0.14 11.17 18.77
C GLN A 55 -0.50 11.33 17.29
N ARG A 56 -1.52 12.14 16.98
CA ARG A 56 -1.89 12.45 15.59
C ARG A 56 -0.80 13.27 14.89
N GLU A 57 -0.26 14.27 15.57
CA GLU A 57 0.83 15.10 15.03
C GLU A 57 2.09 14.27 14.77
N ASP A 58 2.46 13.36 15.70
CA ASP A 58 3.61 12.46 15.56
C ASP A 58 3.43 11.48 14.40
N TYR A 59 2.22 10.95 14.21
CA TYR A 59 1.91 10.04 13.11
C TYR A 59 1.92 10.75 11.75
N PHE A 60 1.21 11.86 11.59
CA PHE A 60 1.16 12.55 10.29
C PHE A 60 2.46 13.28 9.97
N GLY A 61 3.23 13.71 10.98
CA GLY A 61 4.44 14.47 10.77
C GLY A 61 4.17 15.75 9.97
N GLU A 62 4.84 15.90 8.82
CA GLU A 62 4.68 17.03 7.91
C GLU A 62 3.67 16.78 6.77
N GLU A 63 3.13 15.56 6.66
CA GLU A 63 2.23 15.15 5.59
C GLU A 63 0.77 15.63 5.82
N ASP A 64 0.05 15.96 4.74
CA ASP A 64 -1.39 16.28 4.85
C ASP A 64 -2.17 14.98 5.13
N PRO A 65 -2.96 14.90 6.23
CA PRO A 65 -3.80 13.73 6.53
C PRO A 65 -4.70 13.26 5.39
N LYS A 66 -5.03 14.12 4.42
CA LYS A 66 -5.82 13.76 3.23
C LYS A 66 -5.09 12.86 2.24
N HIS A 67 -3.76 12.82 2.27
CA HIS A 67 -2.97 11.93 1.42
C HIS A 67 -2.97 10.50 1.94
N PHE A 68 -3.34 10.29 3.20
CA PHE A 68 -3.40 8.98 3.82
C PHE A 68 -4.69 8.26 3.43
N VAL A 69 -4.54 7.13 2.77
CA VAL A 69 -5.61 6.22 2.41
C VAL A 69 -5.32 4.83 2.97
N THR A 70 -6.36 4.03 3.09
CA THR A 70 -6.26 2.66 3.56
C THR A 70 -6.55 1.68 2.43
N ALA A 71 -5.89 0.53 2.42
CA ALA A 71 -6.05 -0.47 1.38
C ALA A 71 -5.69 -1.89 1.82
N HIS A 72 -6.09 -2.87 1.00
CA HIS A 72 -5.50 -4.20 0.96
C HIS A 72 -4.63 -4.33 -0.28
N ILE A 73 -3.45 -4.92 -0.16
CA ILE A 73 -2.54 -5.22 -1.27
C ILE A 73 -2.23 -6.71 -1.27
N GLU A 74 -2.46 -7.36 -2.40
CA GLU A 74 -2.28 -8.80 -2.56
C GLU A 74 -1.49 -9.14 -3.81
N CYS A 75 -0.33 -9.78 -3.63
CA CYS A 75 0.52 -10.29 -4.71
C CYS A 75 -0.25 -11.30 -5.58
N GLU A 76 -0.16 -11.19 -6.89
CA GLU A 76 -0.83 -12.11 -7.82
C GLU A 76 -0.21 -13.51 -7.84
N ALA A 77 1.10 -13.60 -7.59
CA ALA A 77 1.83 -14.87 -7.56
C ALA A 77 1.30 -15.78 -6.45
N LYS A 78 1.37 -17.10 -6.68
CA LYS A 78 0.89 -18.07 -5.68
C LYS A 78 1.80 -18.05 -4.44
N PRO A 79 1.24 -18.16 -3.23
CA PRO A 79 2.03 -18.34 -2.02
C PRO A 79 3.03 -19.50 -2.15
N ALA A 80 4.17 -19.38 -1.44
CA ALA A 80 5.28 -20.33 -1.46
C ALA A 80 5.95 -20.51 -2.85
N THR A 81 5.80 -19.55 -3.75
CA THR A 81 6.61 -19.43 -4.98
C THR A 81 7.67 -18.35 -4.80
N LYS A 82 8.72 -18.38 -5.63
CA LYS A 82 9.79 -17.37 -5.57
C LYS A 82 9.33 -15.96 -5.96
N ALA A 83 8.22 -15.85 -6.68
CA ALA A 83 7.63 -14.58 -7.09
C ALA A 83 6.61 -14.06 -6.09
N PHE A 84 6.32 -14.81 -5.01
CA PHE A 84 5.41 -14.34 -3.97
C PHE A 84 6.13 -13.35 -3.06
N PHE A 85 5.49 -12.21 -2.84
CA PHE A 85 5.93 -11.19 -1.90
C PHE A 85 4.76 -10.71 -1.05
N MET A 86 5.10 -9.98 0.00
CA MET A 86 4.17 -9.16 0.77
C MET A 86 4.75 -7.75 0.80
N ALA A 87 3.90 -6.76 0.53
CA ALA A 87 4.30 -5.37 0.68
C ALA A 87 4.62 -5.09 2.15
N ASP A 88 5.55 -4.19 2.38
CA ASP A 88 6.02 -3.77 3.69
C ASP A 88 6.10 -2.24 3.76
N SER A 89 6.12 -1.71 4.98
CA SER A 89 6.30 -0.26 5.18
C SER A 89 7.64 0.16 4.56
N GLY A 90 7.64 1.21 3.75
CA GLY A 90 8.79 1.60 2.94
C GLY A 90 8.68 1.27 1.45
N ASP A 91 7.79 0.36 1.06
CA ASP A 91 7.59 0.01 -0.35
C ASP A 91 6.83 1.10 -1.10
N TYR A 92 7.04 1.17 -2.42
CA TYR A 92 6.25 1.96 -3.36
C TYR A 92 5.25 1.10 -4.11
N VAL A 93 4.08 1.66 -4.38
CA VAL A 93 2.99 0.99 -5.10
C VAL A 93 2.56 1.86 -6.29
N ALA A 94 2.87 1.39 -7.49
CA ALA A 94 2.43 2.03 -8.73
C ALA A 94 1.05 1.50 -9.12
N VAL A 95 0.00 2.30 -8.94
CA VAL A 95 -1.39 1.89 -9.16
C VAL A 95 -1.90 2.38 -10.51
N GLN A 96 -2.46 1.47 -11.31
CA GLN A 96 -3.13 1.80 -12.56
C GLN A 96 -4.55 2.35 -12.27
N ALA A 97 -4.65 3.66 -12.01
CA ALA A 97 -5.92 4.31 -11.64
C ALA A 97 -6.90 4.41 -12.82
N SER A 98 -6.39 4.65 -14.03
CA SER A 98 -7.18 4.66 -15.26
C SER A 98 -6.27 4.31 -16.46
N PRO A 99 -6.79 4.01 -17.66
CA PRO A 99 -5.95 3.66 -18.81
C PRO A 99 -4.91 4.75 -19.14
N GLY A 100 -3.63 4.44 -18.92
CA GLY A 100 -2.52 5.36 -19.16
C GLY A 100 -2.21 6.31 -17.99
N GLU A 101 -2.91 6.18 -16.86
CA GLU A 101 -2.67 6.93 -15.64
C GLU A 101 -2.15 5.99 -14.54
N VAL A 102 -0.94 6.28 -14.06
CA VAL A 102 -0.32 5.62 -12.92
C VAL A 102 -0.24 6.62 -11.79
N VAL A 103 -0.72 6.23 -10.61
CA VAL A 103 -0.61 7.02 -9.38
C VAL A 103 0.32 6.28 -8.44
N MET A 104 1.33 6.98 -7.95
CA MET A 104 2.30 6.43 -7.01
C MET A 104 1.78 6.57 -5.58
N TYR A 105 1.97 5.51 -4.80
CA TYR A 105 1.71 5.51 -3.37
C TYR A 105 2.92 4.97 -2.63
N TYR A 106 3.15 5.47 -1.43
CA TYR A 106 4.12 4.95 -0.48
C TYR A 106 3.42 4.16 0.62
N VAL A 107 3.89 2.95 0.94
CA VAL A 107 3.39 2.15 2.06
C VAL A 107 3.93 2.76 3.34
N TYR A 108 3.08 3.51 4.04
CA TYR A 108 3.46 4.21 5.26
C TYR A 108 3.48 3.27 6.47
N ASP A 109 2.40 2.50 6.66
CA ASP A 109 2.28 1.54 7.76
C ASP A 109 1.39 0.36 7.37
N HIS A 110 1.40 -0.70 8.17
CA HIS A 110 0.50 -1.83 8.01
C HIS A 110 0.17 -2.52 9.34
N GLU A 111 -1.03 -3.09 9.42
CA GLU A 111 -1.46 -3.92 10.54
C GLU A 111 -2.05 -5.26 10.08
N GLU A 112 -1.89 -6.29 10.91
CA GLU A 112 -2.50 -7.60 10.68
C GLU A 112 -3.89 -7.62 11.31
N THR A 113 -4.93 -7.77 10.49
CA THR A 113 -6.33 -7.87 10.92
C THR A 113 -6.87 -9.28 10.70
N GLU A 114 -8.10 -9.55 11.15
CA GLU A 114 -8.78 -10.80 10.83
C GLU A 114 -9.09 -10.96 9.32
N HIS A 115 -9.06 -9.85 8.57
CA HIS A 115 -9.23 -9.78 7.12
C HIS A 115 -7.88 -9.75 6.37
N GLY A 116 -6.78 -10.11 7.04
CA GLY A 116 -5.44 -10.04 6.48
C GLY A 116 -4.79 -8.69 6.72
N ARG A 117 -3.70 -8.43 5.99
CA ARG A 117 -2.92 -7.21 6.17
C ARG A 117 -3.68 -6.00 5.61
N HIS A 118 -3.83 -4.98 6.44
CA HIS A 118 -4.39 -3.68 6.09
C HIS A 118 -3.26 -2.67 6.05
N TYR A 119 -3.19 -1.90 4.98
CA TYR A 119 -2.11 -0.97 4.72
C TYR A 119 -2.61 0.46 4.80
N VAL A 120 -1.78 1.33 5.34
CA VAL A 120 -1.92 2.79 5.22
C VAL A 120 -0.94 3.25 4.16
N LEU A 121 -1.47 3.89 3.12
CA LEU A 121 -0.71 4.39 1.98
C LEU A 121 -0.76 5.91 1.98
N ILE A 122 0.35 6.55 1.64
CA ILE A 122 0.38 7.98 1.33
C ILE A 122 0.39 8.11 -0.18
N ARG A 123 -0.54 8.87 -0.73
CA ARG A 123 -0.51 9.25 -2.14
C ARG A 123 0.70 10.16 -2.37
N ASP A 124 1.56 9.75 -3.29
CA ASP A 124 2.67 10.58 -3.74
C ASP A 124 2.13 11.57 -4.78
N ASP A 125 1.92 12.81 -4.32
CA ASP A 125 1.39 13.93 -5.10
C ASP A 125 2.50 14.82 -5.68
N GLU A 126 3.75 14.32 -5.81
CA GLU A 126 4.76 15.03 -6.60
C GLU A 126 4.19 15.31 -8.01
N GLU A 127 3.92 16.59 -8.30
CA GLU A 127 3.62 17.07 -9.65
C GLU A 127 4.86 16.78 -10.51
N LEU A 128 4.84 15.68 -11.27
CA LEU A 128 5.82 15.36 -12.33
C LEU A 128 5.98 16.51 -13.34
#